data_AF-A0A0X8VE59-F1
#
_entry.id   AF-A0A0X8VE59-F1
#
_cell.length_a   1.000
_cell.length_b   1.000
_cell.length_c   1.000
_cell.angle_alpha   90.00
_cell.angle_beta   90.00
_cell.angle_gamma   90.00
#
_symmetry.space_group_name_H-M   'P 1'
#
loop_
_entity.id
_entity.type
_entity.pdbx_description
1 polymer ?
#
loop_
_entity_poly.entity_id
_entity_poly.type
_entity_poly.pdbx_seq_one_letter_code
_entity_poly.pdbx_strand_id
1 'polypeptide(L)'
;MSDITKPCRDIQELSPLAQIACNLFRDECKKVGLIVCITETYRPQQRQNWLYEQGRTRAGNVVTWTKNSRHTSRMAWDICKNVKGQEYSDSAFFSKCGEIAKRLGITWGGTWSTPDKPHFEINKSWKAPVMEDDEVVEKDKLIVNGKEFTVELIRKDGTTYIKTRDIAEVLGLKVGSKGKIPVINR
;
A
#
# COMPACT_ATOMS: atom_id res chain seq x y z
N MET A 1 -1.88 -8.92 30.04
CA MET A 1 -0.86 -7.88 29.79
C MET A 1 -0.01 -8.32 28.62
N SER A 2 0.29 -7.44 27.66
CA SER A 2 1.21 -7.76 26.57
C SER A 2 2.62 -7.98 27.12
N ASP A 3 3.32 -8.97 26.59
CA ASP A 3 4.72 -9.25 26.94
C ASP A 3 5.59 -8.07 26.51
N ILE A 4 6.09 -7.29 27.50
CA ILE A 4 6.87 -6.08 27.25
C ILE A 4 8.16 -6.37 26.47
N THR A 5 8.63 -7.61 26.46
CA THR A 5 9.86 -8.02 25.77
C THR A 5 9.64 -8.30 24.28
N LYS A 6 8.39 -8.56 23.86
CA LYS A 6 8.07 -8.91 22.47
C LYS A 6 7.34 -7.77 21.74
N PRO A 7 7.68 -7.53 20.46
CA PRO A 7 6.93 -6.56 19.66
C PRO A 7 5.53 -7.11 19.34
N CYS A 8 4.52 -6.24 19.38
CA CYS A 8 3.19 -6.58 18.88
C CYS A 8 3.19 -6.49 17.36
N ARG A 9 2.82 -7.56 16.64
CA ARG A 9 2.74 -7.58 15.17
C ARG A 9 1.31 -7.57 14.65
N ASP A 10 0.35 -7.52 15.55
CA ASP A 10 -1.06 -7.60 15.21
C ASP A 10 -1.54 -6.24 14.65
N ILE A 11 -2.03 -6.25 13.42
CA ILE A 11 -2.60 -5.08 12.76
C ILE A 11 -3.87 -4.63 13.52
N GLN A 12 -4.60 -5.53 14.18
CA GLN A 12 -5.79 -5.18 14.97
C GLN A 12 -5.48 -4.26 16.16
N GLU A 13 -4.22 -4.18 16.57
CA GLU A 13 -3.77 -3.25 17.60
C GLU A 13 -3.49 -1.84 17.05
N LEU A 14 -3.62 -1.60 15.75
CA LEU A 14 -3.69 -0.26 15.18
C LEU A 14 -5.11 0.33 15.36
N SER A 15 -5.22 1.66 15.31
CA SER A 15 -6.53 2.32 15.23
C SER A 15 -7.23 1.93 13.91
N PRO A 16 -8.57 1.98 13.83
CA PRO A 16 -9.29 1.61 12.60
C PRO A 16 -8.78 2.33 11.34
N LEU A 17 -8.44 3.61 11.46
CA LEU A 17 -7.89 4.39 10.34
C LEU A 17 -6.49 3.90 9.94
N ALA A 18 -5.64 3.59 10.92
CA ALA A 18 -4.29 3.09 10.67
C ALA A 18 -4.29 1.64 10.15
N GLN A 19 -5.28 0.82 10.52
CA GLN A 19 -5.49 -0.50 9.92
C GLN A 19 -5.76 -0.39 8.42
N ILE A 20 -6.64 0.53 8.01
CA ILE A 20 -6.95 0.77 6.59
C ILE A 20 -5.69 1.21 5.84
N ALA A 21 -4.98 2.22 6.36
CA ALA A 21 -3.75 2.71 5.74
C ALA A 21 -2.65 1.65 5.65
N CYS A 22 -2.44 0.88 6.71
CA CYS A 22 -1.45 -0.19 6.76
C CYS A 22 -1.76 -1.31 5.76
N ASN A 23 -3.02 -1.75 5.67
CA ASN A 23 -3.41 -2.77 4.70
C ASN A 23 -3.29 -2.28 3.26
N LEU A 24 -3.78 -1.07 2.96
CA LEU A 24 -3.61 -0.46 1.63
C LEU A 24 -2.14 -0.37 1.24
N PHE A 25 -1.29 0.10 2.16
CA PHE A 25 0.16 0.15 1.96
C PHE A 25 0.77 -1.23 1.65
N ARG A 26 0.38 -2.27 2.40
CA ARG A 26 0.87 -3.63 2.17
C ARG A 26 0.45 -4.16 0.80
N ASP A 27 -0.78 -3.90 0.39
CA ASP A 27 -1.32 -4.35 -0.89
C ASP A 27 -0.61 -3.65 -2.06
N GLU A 28 -0.41 -2.34 -1.99
CA GLU A 28 0.34 -1.58 -3.01
C GLU A 28 1.81 -2.01 -3.08
N CYS A 29 2.46 -2.27 -1.94
CA CYS A 29 3.82 -2.84 -1.94
C CYS A 29 3.84 -4.20 -2.63
N LYS A 30 2.87 -5.07 -2.34
CA LYS A 30 2.79 -6.41 -2.93
C LYS A 30 2.58 -6.38 -4.45
N LYS A 31 1.79 -5.44 -4.98
CA LYS A 31 1.55 -5.27 -6.43
C LYS A 31 2.86 -5.07 -7.23
N VAL A 32 3.86 -4.43 -6.63
CA VAL A 32 5.18 -4.20 -7.25
C VAL A 32 6.27 -5.17 -6.75
N GLY A 33 5.87 -6.28 -6.13
CA GLY A 33 6.79 -7.33 -5.67
C GLY A 33 7.53 -7.03 -4.36
N LEU A 34 7.13 -6.00 -3.60
CA LEU A 34 7.71 -5.69 -2.29
C LEU A 34 6.92 -6.41 -1.20
N ILE A 35 7.40 -7.59 -0.80
CA ILE A 35 6.75 -8.38 0.25
C ILE A 35 7.17 -7.88 1.64
N VAL A 36 6.30 -7.08 2.26
CA VAL A 36 6.50 -6.49 3.58
C VAL A 36 6.02 -7.41 4.71
N CYS A 37 6.76 -7.45 5.82
CA CYS A 37 6.35 -8.07 7.07
C CYS A 37 6.19 -6.99 8.15
N ILE A 38 5.10 -7.02 8.92
CA ILE A 38 4.90 -6.10 10.04
C ILE A 38 5.73 -6.56 11.23
N THR A 39 6.59 -5.68 11.73
CA THR A 39 7.50 -5.99 12.84
C THR A 39 7.06 -5.39 14.16
N GLU A 40 6.37 -4.26 14.15
CA GLU A 40 5.76 -3.69 15.36
C GLU A 40 4.56 -2.78 15.04
N THR A 41 3.44 -2.92 15.76
CA THR A 41 2.25 -2.07 15.67
C THR A 41 2.11 -1.25 16.94
N TYR A 42 1.35 -1.72 17.92
CA TYR A 42 1.18 -1.05 19.20
C TYR A 42 2.37 -1.34 20.13
N ARG A 43 2.98 -0.25 20.62
CA ARG A 43 4.00 -0.30 21.65
C ARG A 43 3.49 0.44 22.89
N PRO A 44 3.12 -0.27 23.98
CA PRO A 44 2.70 0.39 25.21
C PRO A 44 3.86 1.16 25.84
N GLN A 45 3.55 2.19 26.65
CA GLN A 45 4.56 3.03 27.30
C GLN A 45 5.54 2.22 28.15
N GLN A 46 5.07 1.17 28.83
CA GLN A 46 5.92 0.28 29.62
C GLN A 46 6.98 -0.44 28.76
N ARG A 47 6.61 -0.90 27.55
CA ARG A 47 7.58 -1.48 26.60
C ARG A 47 8.55 -0.43 26.09
N GLN A 48 8.08 0.80 25.81
CA GLN A 48 8.98 1.88 25.39
C GLN A 48 9.99 2.23 26.47
N ASN A 49 9.58 2.30 27.74
CA ASN A 49 10.48 2.50 28.87
C ASN A 49 11.50 1.35 28.96
N TRP A 50 11.02 0.11 28.85
CA TRP A 50 11.88 -1.08 28.85
C TRP A 50 12.91 -1.06 27.71
N LEU A 51 12.57 -0.58 26.50
CA LEU A 51 13.52 -0.41 25.40
C LEU A 51 14.50 0.75 25.64
N TYR A 52 14.02 1.84 26.23
CA TYR A 52 14.85 3.02 26.54
C TYR A 52 15.91 2.71 27.61
N GLU A 53 15.61 1.87 28.58
CA GLU A 53 16.56 1.43 29.62
C GLU A 53 17.71 0.59 29.07
N GLN A 54 17.56 -0.04 27.91
CA GLN A 54 18.59 -0.87 27.28
C GLN A 54 19.81 -0.04 26.84
N GLY A 55 20.99 -0.50 27.21
CA GLY A 55 22.26 0.22 27.01
C GLY A 55 22.43 1.44 27.92
N ARG A 56 21.56 1.61 28.92
CA ARG A 56 21.61 2.68 29.91
C ARG A 56 21.63 2.13 31.33
N THR A 57 20.49 1.60 31.77
CA THR A 57 20.29 1.01 33.11
C THR A 57 20.14 -0.51 33.06
N ARG A 58 19.87 -1.08 31.87
CA ARG A 58 19.94 -2.50 31.56
C ARG A 58 20.99 -2.75 30.48
N ALA A 59 21.71 -3.87 30.55
CA ALA A 59 22.69 -4.27 29.54
C ALA A 59 22.06 -4.41 28.13
N GLY A 60 22.88 -4.22 27.09
CA GLY A 60 22.51 -4.35 25.67
C GLY A 60 22.81 -3.09 24.87
N ASN A 61 22.60 -3.14 23.55
CA ASN A 61 22.75 -1.97 22.68
C ASN A 61 21.61 -0.98 22.89
N VAL A 62 21.88 0.31 22.73
CA VAL A 62 20.80 1.31 22.73
C VAL A 62 19.98 1.17 21.45
N VAL A 63 18.66 0.93 21.60
CA VAL A 63 17.73 0.68 20.49
C VAL A 63 16.70 1.81 20.28
N THR A 64 16.67 2.79 21.18
CA THR A 64 15.80 3.98 21.05
C THR A 64 16.41 5.18 21.78
N TRP A 65 16.15 6.37 21.24
CA TRP A 65 16.54 7.66 21.82
C TRP A 65 15.37 8.43 22.43
N THR A 66 14.12 8.00 22.19
CA THR A 66 12.91 8.64 22.73
C THR A 66 12.32 7.83 23.89
N LYS A 67 11.77 8.53 24.88
CA LYS A 67 10.86 7.95 25.89
C LYS A 67 9.41 7.91 25.41
N ASN A 68 9.04 8.76 24.46
CA ASN A 68 7.67 8.91 23.95
C ASN A 68 7.63 8.37 22.52
N SER A 69 7.14 7.14 22.35
CA SER A 69 7.07 6.49 21.04
C SER A 69 5.77 6.83 20.31
N ARG A 70 5.88 7.02 19.00
CA ARG A 70 4.74 7.21 18.09
C ARG A 70 3.82 5.99 18.03
N HIS A 71 4.34 4.79 18.29
CA HIS A 71 3.55 3.55 18.37
C HIS A 71 2.56 3.52 19.54
N THR A 72 2.75 4.35 20.57
CA THR A 72 1.79 4.45 21.69
C THR A 72 0.42 4.96 21.24
N SER A 73 0.37 5.70 20.13
CA SER A 73 -0.85 6.27 19.55
C SER A 73 -1.68 5.27 18.74
N ARG A 74 -1.15 4.07 18.45
CA ARG A 74 -1.74 3.08 17.53
C ARG A 74 -1.93 3.60 16.09
N MET A 75 -1.19 4.65 15.71
CA MET A 75 -1.22 5.26 14.37
C MET A 75 0.05 5.01 13.56
N ALA A 76 0.97 4.20 14.09
CA ALA A 76 2.27 3.91 13.50
C ALA A 76 2.55 2.41 13.49
N TRP A 77 3.31 1.97 12.49
CA TRP A 77 3.76 0.59 12.34
C TRP A 77 5.17 0.53 11.75
N ASP A 78 5.90 -0.50 12.12
CA ASP A 78 7.22 -0.82 11.59
C ASP A 78 7.13 -2.02 10.63
N ILE A 79 7.96 -2.02 9.59
CA ILE A 79 8.07 -3.13 8.65
C ILE A 79 9.50 -3.66 8.51
N CYS A 80 9.61 -4.85 7.94
CA CYS A 80 10.85 -5.36 7.36
C CYS A 80 10.58 -6.08 6.03
N LYS A 81 11.67 -6.41 5.33
CA LYS A 81 11.59 -7.31 4.16
C LYS A 81 11.24 -8.72 4.64
N ASN A 82 10.23 -9.34 4.06
CA ASN A 82 9.80 -10.69 4.43
C ASN A 82 10.73 -11.78 3.85
N VAL A 83 12.02 -11.67 4.11
CA VAL A 83 13.06 -12.62 3.69
C VAL A 83 13.96 -12.88 4.87
N LYS A 84 13.99 -14.14 5.34
CA LYS A 84 14.75 -14.55 6.51
C LYS A 84 16.24 -14.21 6.36
N GLY A 85 16.81 -13.53 7.34
CA GLY A 85 18.22 -13.09 7.34
C GLY A 85 18.50 -11.86 6.47
N GLN A 86 17.48 -11.27 5.83
CA GLN A 86 17.58 -10.05 5.02
C GLN A 86 16.57 -8.98 5.45
N GLU A 87 16.00 -9.11 6.65
CA GLU A 87 14.89 -8.30 7.14
C GLU A 87 15.19 -6.79 7.03
N TYR A 88 16.42 -6.40 7.34
CA TYR A 88 16.88 -5.00 7.35
C TYR A 88 18.12 -4.75 6.48
N SER A 89 18.53 -5.70 5.65
CA SER A 89 19.79 -5.60 4.87
C SER A 89 19.65 -4.78 3.58
N ASP A 90 18.42 -4.56 3.12
CA ASP A 90 18.13 -3.98 1.81
C ASP A 90 17.59 -2.55 1.95
N SER A 91 18.49 -1.56 1.88
CA SER A 91 18.06 -0.17 1.97
C SER A 91 17.16 0.26 0.82
N ALA A 92 17.33 -0.33 -0.37
CA ALA A 92 16.54 0.02 -1.55
C ALA A 92 15.10 -0.47 -1.41
N PHE A 93 14.89 -1.62 -0.75
CA PHE A 93 13.56 -2.11 -0.37
C PHE A 93 12.80 -1.06 0.45
N PHE A 94 13.40 -0.53 1.53
CA PHE A 94 12.75 0.48 2.36
C PHE A 94 12.48 1.78 1.59
N SER A 95 13.41 2.22 0.74
CA SER A 95 13.20 3.41 -0.10
C SER A 95 12.00 3.25 -1.03
N LYS A 96 11.86 2.10 -1.71
CA LYS A 96 10.71 1.83 -2.58
C LYS A 96 9.39 1.74 -1.80
N CYS A 97 9.40 1.13 -0.62
CA CYS A 97 8.25 1.17 0.29
C CYS A 97 7.89 2.62 0.70
N GLY A 98 8.90 3.44 1.00
CA GLY A 98 8.72 4.86 1.32
C GLY A 98 8.08 5.66 0.18
N GLU A 99 8.46 5.38 -1.07
CA GLU A 99 7.84 6.00 -2.25
C GLU A 99 6.35 5.67 -2.39
N ILE A 100 5.98 4.41 -2.13
CA ILE A 100 4.58 3.97 -2.12
C ILE A 100 3.82 4.65 -0.98
N ALA A 101 4.37 4.65 0.23
CA ALA A 101 3.78 5.33 1.38
C ALA A 101 3.50 6.81 1.07
N LYS A 102 4.45 7.51 0.44
CA LYS A 102 4.29 8.90 0.03
C LYS A 102 3.10 9.10 -0.92
N ARG A 103 2.92 8.23 -1.93
CA ARG A 103 1.76 8.28 -2.86
C ARG A 103 0.44 8.07 -2.12
N LEU A 104 0.46 7.27 -1.06
CA LEU A 104 -0.69 7.01 -0.21
C LEU A 104 -0.94 8.08 0.87
N GLY A 105 -0.13 9.15 0.92
CA GLY A 105 -0.20 10.17 1.97
C GLY A 105 0.24 9.66 3.36
N ILE A 106 0.96 8.53 3.42
CA ILE A 106 1.52 7.94 4.64
C ILE A 106 2.91 8.52 4.87
N THR A 107 3.19 8.93 6.11
CA THR A 107 4.52 9.42 6.51
C THR A 107 5.47 8.24 6.64
N TRP A 108 6.65 8.35 6.03
CA TRP A 108 7.73 7.38 6.16
C TRP A 108 8.89 7.95 6.99
N GLY A 109 9.38 7.20 7.97
CA GLY A 109 10.45 7.62 8.87
C GLY A 109 11.83 7.74 8.21
N GLY A 110 12.02 7.13 7.05
CA GLY A 110 13.28 7.22 6.30
C GLY A 110 13.62 8.63 5.78
N THR A 111 12.65 9.56 5.76
CA THR A 111 12.89 10.96 5.36
C THR A 111 13.21 11.91 6.52
N TRP A 112 13.26 11.42 7.76
CA TRP A 112 13.58 12.27 8.91
C TRP A 112 15.08 12.59 8.98
N SER A 113 15.45 13.62 9.75
CA SER A 113 16.85 14.01 9.97
C SER A 113 17.69 12.88 10.58
N THR A 114 17.08 12.09 11.46
CA THR A 114 17.59 10.79 11.90
C THR A 114 16.68 9.72 11.29
N PRO A 115 17.08 9.10 10.17
CA PRO A 115 16.20 8.19 9.43
C PRO A 115 15.81 6.96 10.24
N ASP A 116 14.51 6.68 10.28
CA ASP A 116 13.93 5.44 10.81
C ASP A 116 13.26 4.69 9.67
N LYS A 117 14.06 3.95 8.90
CA LYS A 117 13.61 3.32 7.63
C LYS A 117 12.47 2.32 7.81
N PRO A 118 12.41 1.52 8.90
CA PRO A 118 11.27 0.65 9.17
C PRO A 118 9.95 1.36 9.47
N HIS A 119 9.98 2.62 9.94
CA HIS A 119 8.82 3.30 10.54
C HIS A 119 7.88 3.93 9.52
N PHE A 120 6.58 3.72 9.70
CA PHE A 120 5.50 4.34 8.94
C PHE A 120 4.40 4.83 9.88
N GLU A 121 3.75 5.95 9.54
CA GLU A 121 2.65 6.48 10.33
C GLU A 121 1.66 7.30 9.52
N ILE A 122 0.46 7.44 10.07
CA ILE A 122 -0.54 8.40 9.64
C ILE A 122 -0.94 9.32 10.79
N ASN A 123 -1.52 10.47 10.45
CA ASN A 123 -2.18 11.34 11.42
C ASN A 123 -3.71 11.19 11.32
N LYS A 124 -4.45 11.84 12.22
CA LYS A 124 -5.92 11.77 12.25
C LYS A 124 -6.60 12.39 11.02
N SER A 125 -5.90 13.24 10.26
CA SER A 125 -6.42 13.86 9.05
C SER A 125 -6.19 13.02 7.80
N TRP A 126 -5.47 11.91 7.89
CA TRP A 126 -5.24 11.03 6.75
C TRP A 126 -6.57 10.54 6.15
N LYS A 127 -6.62 10.53 4.83
CA LYS A 127 -7.73 10.01 4.04
C LYS A 127 -7.15 9.03 3.05
N ALA A 128 -7.83 7.91 2.85
CA ALA A 128 -7.47 6.98 1.78
C ALA A 128 -7.47 7.75 0.45
N PRO A 129 -6.39 7.67 -0.35
CA PRO A 129 -6.40 8.26 -1.67
C PRO A 129 -7.47 7.60 -2.52
N VAL A 130 -8.09 8.38 -3.40
CA VAL A 130 -8.87 7.81 -4.51
C VAL A 130 -7.83 7.18 -5.43
N MET A 131 -7.68 5.86 -5.34
CA MET A 131 -6.89 5.12 -6.30
C MET A 131 -7.73 5.11 -7.58
N GLU A 132 -7.26 5.83 -8.61
CA GLU A 132 -7.69 5.51 -9.96
C GLU A 132 -7.28 4.05 -10.16
N ASP A 133 -8.26 3.15 -10.31
CA ASP A 133 -7.93 1.85 -10.88
C ASP A 133 -7.27 2.18 -12.21
N ASP A 134 -5.99 1.84 -12.34
CA ASP A 134 -5.31 1.83 -13.63
C ASP A 134 -6.01 0.75 -14.46
N GLU A 135 -7.18 1.07 -15.01
CA GLU A 135 -7.93 0.23 -15.92
C GLU A 135 -7.06 0.08 -17.16
N VAL A 136 -6.33 -1.03 -17.20
CA VAL A 136 -5.41 -1.30 -18.30
C VAL A 136 -6.25 -1.56 -19.55
N VAL A 137 -6.09 -0.68 -20.53
CA VAL A 137 -6.60 -0.92 -21.88
C VAL A 137 -5.67 -1.94 -22.54
N GLU A 138 -6.18 -3.13 -22.79
CA GLU A 138 -5.50 -4.22 -23.49
C GLU A 138 -6.02 -4.36 -24.92
N LYS A 139 -5.19 -4.87 -25.84
CA LYS A 139 -5.62 -5.30 -27.17
C LYS A 139 -5.80 -6.80 -27.19
N ASP A 140 -7.01 -7.26 -27.49
CA ASP A 140 -7.32 -8.68 -27.53
C ASP A 140 -8.42 -9.00 -28.55
N LYS A 141 -8.79 -10.27 -28.67
CA LYS A 141 -9.73 -10.76 -29.67
C LYS A 141 -11.18 -10.71 -29.20
N LEU A 142 -12.05 -10.25 -30.08
CA LEU A 142 -13.50 -10.37 -30.00
C LEU A 142 -13.99 -11.27 -31.15
N ILE A 143 -14.87 -12.22 -30.86
CA ILE A 143 -15.50 -13.06 -31.89
C ILE A 143 -16.94 -12.61 -32.10
N VAL A 144 -17.28 -12.23 -33.33
CA VAL A 144 -18.66 -11.91 -33.72
C VAL A 144 -19.02 -12.74 -34.96
N ASN A 145 -20.12 -13.50 -34.86
CA ASN A 145 -20.58 -14.40 -35.92
C ASN A 145 -19.49 -15.36 -36.43
N GLY A 146 -18.64 -15.86 -35.53
CA GLY A 146 -17.56 -16.80 -35.86
C GLY A 146 -16.30 -16.16 -36.48
N LYS A 147 -16.26 -14.83 -36.64
CA LYS A 147 -15.08 -14.10 -37.13
C LYS A 147 -14.37 -13.38 -35.98
N GLU A 148 -13.04 -13.47 -35.97
CA GLU A 148 -12.18 -12.78 -35.00
C GLU A 148 -11.87 -11.34 -35.43
N PHE A 149 -11.88 -10.43 -34.46
CA PHE A 149 -11.52 -9.02 -34.59
C PHE A 149 -10.61 -8.61 -33.43
N THR A 150 -9.65 -7.73 -33.67
CA THR A 150 -8.83 -7.15 -32.59
C THR A 150 -9.52 -5.89 -32.06
N VAL A 151 -9.72 -5.81 -30.75
CA VAL A 151 -10.37 -4.67 -30.09
C VAL A 151 -9.58 -4.23 -28.87
N GLU A 152 -9.70 -2.96 -28.50
CA GLU A 152 -9.26 -2.43 -27.23
C GLU A 152 -10.31 -2.69 -26.15
N LEU A 153 -9.93 -3.36 -25.07
CA LEU A 153 -10.82 -3.75 -23.97
C LEU A 153 -10.19 -3.59 -22.58
N ILE A 154 -11.04 -3.51 -21.57
CA ILE A 154 -10.68 -3.54 -20.14
C ILE A 154 -11.42 -4.71 -19.51
N ARG A 155 -10.73 -5.53 -18.71
CA ARG A 155 -11.34 -6.61 -17.91
C ARG A 155 -11.31 -6.23 -16.45
N LYS A 156 -12.49 -6.06 -15.85
CA LYS A 156 -12.62 -5.65 -14.46
C LYS A 156 -13.85 -6.28 -13.84
N ASP A 157 -13.69 -6.88 -12.66
CA ASP A 157 -14.78 -7.50 -11.88
C ASP A 157 -15.64 -8.49 -12.69
N GLY A 158 -15.00 -9.30 -13.54
CA GLY A 158 -15.69 -10.24 -14.42
C GLY A 158 -16.46 -9.60 -15.59
N THR A 159 -16.38 -8.27 -15.73
CA THR A 159 -16.97 -7.50 -16.82
C THR A 159 -15.90 -7.16 -17.85
N THR A 160 -16.23 -7.28 -19.14
CA THR A 160 -15.38 -6.84 -20.25
C THR A 160 -15.97 -5.56 -20.86
N TYR A 161 -15.23 -4.47 -20.78
CA TYR A 161 -15.55 -3.20 -21.40
C TYR A 161 -14.81 -3.10 -22.72
N ILE A 162 -15.51 -2.78 -23.81
CA ILE A 162 -14.91 -2.71 -25.15
C ILE A 162 -15.04 -1.28 -25.67
N LYS A 163 -13.98 -0.78 -26.32
CA LYS A 163 -13.99 0.52 -26.96
C LYS A 163 -15.15 0.63 -27.96
N THR A 164 -16.00 1.63 -27.77
CA THR A 164 -17.24 1.80 -28.53
C THR A 164 -17.02 1.89 -30.05
N ARG A 165 -15.88 2.44 -30.48
CA ARG A 165 -15.55 2.53 -31.92
C ARG A 165 -15.21 1.18 -32.52
N ASP A 166 -14.46 0.35 -31.80
CA ASP A 166 -14.04 -0.97 -32.28
C ASP A 166 -15.27 -1.89 -32.41
N ILE A 167 -16.17 -1.89 -31.42
CA ILE A 167 -17.41 -2.68 -31.53
C ILE A 167 -18.34 -2.18 -32.65
N ALA A 168 -18.40 -0.87 -32.88
CA ALA A 168 -19.22 -0.33 -33.96
C ALA A 168 -18.66 -0.70 -35.34
N GLU A 169 -17.33 -0.67 -35.53
CA GLU A 169 -16.70 -1.14 -36.76
C GLU A 169 -17.02 -2.61 -37.03
N VAL A 170 -16.91 -3.47 -36.00
CA VAL A 170 -17.26 -4.89 -36.08
C VAL A 170 -18.71 -5.11 -36.49
N LEU A 171 -19.62 -4.27 -36.01
CA LEU A 171 -21.06 -4.36 -36.29
C LEU A 171 -21.51 -3.56 -37.53
N GLY A 172 -20.60 -2.86 -38.21
CA GLY A 172 -20.93 -2.00 -39.35
C GLY A 172 -21.75 -0.76 -38.98
N LEU A 173 -21.62 -0.27 -37.75
CA LEU A 173 -22.35 0.87 -37.20
C LEU A 173 -21.51 2.15 -37.25
N LYS A 174 -22.19 3.30 -37.33
CA LYS A 174 -21.55 4.61 -37.26
C LYS A 174 -21.56 5.14 -35.83
N VAL A 175 -20.40 5.59 -35.35
CA VAL A 175 -20.27 6.23 -34.03
C VAL A 175 -20.16 7.74 -34.20
N GLY A 176 -21.07 8.46 -33.55
CA GLY A 176 -21.03 9.90 -33.36
C GLY A 176 -21.02 10.29 -31.88
N SER A 177 -21.23 11.57 -31.62
CA SER A 177 -21.29 12.11 -30.25
C SER A 177 -22.27 13.28 -30.15
N LYS A 178 -23.00 13.36 -29.04
CA LYS A 178 -23.78 14.54 -28.62
C LYS A 178 -23.18 15.06 -27.31
N GLY A 179 -22.24 15.99 -27.41
CA GLY A 179 -21.40 16.38 -26.27
C GLY A 179 -20.54 15.22 -25.79
N LYS A 180 -20.61 14.88 -24.49
CA LYS A 180 -19.91 13.72 -23.91
C LYS A 180 -20.63 12.38 -24.12
N ILE A 181 -21.82 12.37 -24.73
CA ILE A 181 -22.62 11.17 -24.90
C ILE A 181 -22.26 10.53 -26.25
N PRO A 182 -21.73 9.29 -26.29
CA PRO A 182 -21.54 8.56 -27.54
C PRO A 182 -22.90 8.19 -28.15
N VAL A 183 -23.01 8.31 -29.47
CA VAL A 183 -24.24 7.99 -30.23
C VAL A 183 -23.90 6.91 -31.25
N ILE A 184 -24.69 5.84 -31.30
CA ILE A 184 -24.54 4.74 -32.26
C ILE A 184 -25.71 4.77 -33.23
N ASN A 185 -25.40 4.82 -34.52
CA ASN A 185 -26.39 4.80 -35.60
C ASN A 185 -26.13 3.61 -36.52
N ARG A 186 -27.20 3.08 -37.14
CA ARG A 186 -27.11 2.18 -38.29
C ARG A 186 -26.83 2.95 -39.57
#